data_AF-A0A368MGR4-F1
#
_entry.id   AF-A0A368MGR4-F1
#
_cell.length_a   1.000
_cell.length_b   1.000
_cell.length_c   1.000
_cell.angle_alpha   90.00
_cell.angle_beta   90.00
_cell.angle_gamma   90.00
#
_symmetry.space_group_name_H-M   'P 1'
#
loop_
_entity.id
_entity.type
_entity.pdbx_description
1 polymer ?
#
loop_
_entity_poly.entity_id
_entity_poly.type
_entity_poly.pdbx_seq_one_letter_code
_entity_poly.pdbx_strand_id
1 'polypeptide(L)'
;MNFFKQILALVLLVNVSLLNAQEQAYVIADNGLSIREKPDVNSEKIGQLKYGESIEISENTGEKLVILDNGKTVSGNWVKIKTRTKYGYVFDGYLAKELTKSIEADFKGLSIKIKDLKSTDEFKVKSFFDADTVSVDVELGDSPEGKTLLLKNKNYKRVSIFQQFENSISITNEGPHCDLTEWKHYYSNWEPIEQINRGTYKTLKYNEEDWTKFINVSMEELKQEILDYCGSDWVKHLKDAKSIKDYPISVSTSRIFLKILITDSEDNIIEKVIEFRIPMGC
;
A
#
# COMPACT_ATOMS: atom_id res chain seq x y z
N MET A 1 -7.32 -64.92 -5.73
CA MET A 1 -8.15 -63.89 -6.41
C MET A 1 -8.49 -62.67 -5.53
N ASN A 2 -7.83 -62.46 -4.38
CA ASN A 2 -8.10 -61.30 -3.48
C ASN A 2 -7.01 -60.23 -3.50
N PHE A 3 -5.75 -60.60 -3.74
CA PHE A 3 -4.63 -59.65 -3.67
C PHE A 3 -4.67 -58.61 -4.81
N PHE A 4 -5.05 -59.03 -6.03
CA PHE A 4 -5.20 -58.12 -7.18
C PHE A 4 -6.33 -57.10 -6.99
N LYS A 5 -7.43 -57.48 -6.32
CA LYS A 5 -8.54 -56.56 -5.99
C LYS A 5 -8.14 -55.55 -4.91
N GLN A 6 -7.32 -55.97 -3.94
CA GLN A 6 -6.81 -55.08 -2.90
C GLN A 6 -5.81 -54.05 -3.44
N ILE A 7 -4.92 -54.45 -4.36
CA ILE A 7 -4.00 -53.52 -5.03
C ILE A 7 -4.77 -52.52 -5.91
N LEU A 8 -5.79 -52.99 -6.66
CA LEU A 8 -6.62 -52.10 -7.48
C LEU A 8 -7.39 -51.08 -6.62
N ALA A 9 -7.91 -51.50 -5.46
CA ALA A 9 -8.58 -50.61 -4.51
C ALA A 9 -7.62 -49.59 -3.88
N LEU A 10 -6.38 -50.00 -3.58
CA LEU A 10 -5.36 -49.10 -3.02
C LEU A 10 -4.91 -48.05 -4.06
N VAL A 11 -4.74 -48.45 -5.32
CA VAL A 11 -4.42 -47.53 -6.43
C VAL A 11 -5.59 -46.58 -6.71
N LEU A 12 -6.84 -47.06 -6.60
CA LEU A 12 -8.03 -46.20 -6.75
C LEU A 12 -8.13 -45.17 -5.61
N LEU A 13 -7.83 -45.55 -4.36
CA LEU A 13 -7.86 -44.65 -3.19
C LEU A 13 -6.76 -43.57 -3.21
N VAL A 14 -5.58 -43.90 -3.76
CA VAL A 14 -4.47 -42.95 -3.92
C VAL A 14 -4.71 -41.94 -5.05
N ASN A 15 -5.51 -42.29 -6.07
CA ASN A 15 -5.89 -41.34 -7.13
C ASN A 15 -7.01 -40.38 -6.72
N VAL A 16 -7.87 -40.73 -5.75
CA VAL A 16 -8.98 -39.85 -5.30
C VAL A 16 -8.49 -38.77 -4.33
N SER A 17 -7.32 -38.96 -3.71
CA SER A 17 -6.71 -38.01 -2.76
C SER A 17 -5.79 -36.98 -3.41
N LEU A 18 -5.57 -37.06 -4.72
CA LEU A 18 -4.86 -36.05 -5.49
C LEU A 18 -5.88 -35.22 -6.27
N LEU A 19 -5.86 -33.89 -6.05
CA LEU A 19 -6.57 -32.85 -6.81
C LEU A 19 -8.01 -32.53 -6.38
N ASN A 20 -8.14 -31.92 -5.20
CA ASN A 20 -9.00 -30.75 -5.04
C ASN A 20 -8.22 -29.71 -4.22
N ALA A 21 -7.16 -29.16 -4.80
CA ALA A 21 -6.62 -27.91 -4.28
C ALA A 21 -7.65 -26.83 -4.64
N GLN A 22 -8.62 -26.61 -3.76
CA GLN A 22 -9.52 -25.47 -3.91
C GLN A 22 -8.67 -24.20 -3.80
N GLU A 23 -8.55 -23.49 -4.92
CA GLU A 23 -7.79 -22.26 -4.96
C GLU A 23 -8.57 -21.17 -4.22
N GLN A 24 -8.06 -20.78 -3.06
CA GLN A 24 -8.58 -19.64 -2.32
C GLN A 24 -8.10 -18.34 -2.96
N ALA A 25 -9.00 -17.38 -3.10
CA ALA A 25 -8.68 -16.05 -3.56
C ALA A 25 -9.47 -14.98 -2.80
N TYR A 26 -9.06 -13.74 -2.95
CA TYR A 26 -9.66 -12.57 -2.32
C TYR A 26 -10.16 -11.59 -3.36
N VAL A 27 -11.30 -10.97 -3.10
CA VAL A 27 -11.88 -9.95 -3.99
C VAL A 27 -11.12 -8.63 -3.87
N ILE A 28 -10.55 -8.15 -4.97
CA ILE A 28 -9.81 -6.87 -5.03
C ILE A 28 -10.56 -5.75 -5.77
N ALA A 29 -11.80 -6.01 -6.23
CA ALA A 29 -12.66 -4.97 -6.80
C ALA A 29 -13.14 -3.99 -5.71
N ASP A 30 -12.78 -2.70 -5.85
CA ASP A 30 -13.09 -1.68 -4.82
C ASP A 30 -14.59 -1.52 -4.55
N ASN A 31 -15.43 -1.64 -5.59
CA ASN A 31 -16.89 -1.57 -5.49
C ASN A 31 -17.55 -2.94 -5.26
N GLY A 32 -16.76 -3.97 -4.97
CA GLY A 32 -17.21 -5.36 -4.88
C GLY A 32 -17.35 -6.04 -6.24
N LEU A 33 -17.29 -7.38 -6.25
CA LEU A 33 -17.29 -8.21 -7.45
C LEU A 33 -18.66 -8.82 -7.69
N SER A 34 -19.25 -8.58 -8.86
CA SER A 34 -20.57 -9.10 -9.20
C SER A 34 -20.54 -10.61 -9.45
N ILE A 35 -21.53 -11.32 -8.91
CA ILE A 35 -21.75 -12.75 -9.15
C ILE A 35 -22.84 -12.86 -10.23
N ARG A 36 -22.57 -13.65 -11.26
CA ARG A 36 -23.48 -13.85 -12.40
C ARG A 36 -23.94 -15.28 -12.52
N GLU A 37 -25.11 -15.47 -13.12
CA GLU A 37 -25.70 -16.79 -13.35
C GLU A 37 -24.89 -17.61 -14.37
N LYS A 38 -24.31 -16.95 -15.37
CA LYS A 38 -23.46 -17.53 -16.43
C LYS A 38 -22.16 -16.73 -16.58
N PRO A 39 -21.10 -17.32 -17.17
CA PRO A 39 -19.81 -16.67 -17.43
C PRO A 39 -19.88 -15.60 -18.54
N ASP A 40 -20.83 -14.67 -18.45
CA ASP A 40 -21.09 -13.64 -19.45
C ASP A 40 -21.38 -12.30 -18.78
N VAL A 41 -20.78 -11.21 -19.27
CA VAL A 41 -21.00 -9.84 -18.78
C VAL A 41 -22.46 -9.37 -18.90
N ASN A 42 -23.27 -10.00 -19.75
CA ASN A 42 -24.68 -9.70 -19.95
C ASN A 42 -25.61 -10.64 -19.17
N SER A 43 -25.08 -11.68 -18.52
CA SER A 43 -25.87 -12.60 -17.69
C SER A 43 -26.44 -11.90 -16.46
N GLU A 44 -27.57 -12.39 -15.95
CA GLU A 44 -28.21 -11.89 -14.74
C GLU A 44 -27.21 -11.80 -13.57
N LYS A 45 -27.21 -10.65 -12.89
CA LYS A 45 -26.45 -10.45 -11.65
C LYS A 45 -27.25 -11.03 -10.48
N ILE A 46 -26.82 -12.19 -10.01
CA ILE A 46 -27.45 -12.93 -8.91
C ILE A 46 -26.87 -12.60 -7.53
N GLY A 47 -25.81 -11.79 -7.47
CA GLY A 47 -25.24 -11.35 -6.21
C GLY A 47 -24.01 -10.46 -6.35
N GLN A 48 -23.36 -10.21 -5.21
CA GLN A 48 -22.12 -9.45 -5.13
C GLN A 48 -21.26 -9.93 -3.95
N LEU A 49 -19.96 -9.97 -4.17
CA LEU A 49 -18.93 -10.16 -3.15
C LEU A 49 -18.37 -8.81 -2.74
N LYS A 50 -18.09 -8.64 -1.45
CA LYS A 50 -17.45 -7.42 -0.94
C LYS A 50 -15.95 -7.47 -1.20
N TYR A 51 -15.31 -6.30 -1.26
CA TYR A 51 -13.85 -6.20 -1.24
C TYR A 51 -13.29 -6.97 -0.03
N GLY A 52 -12.21 -7.73 -0.23
CA GLY A 52 -11.56 -8.55 0.78
C GLY A 52 -12.31 -9.84 1.14
N GLU A 53 -13.49 -10.10 0.57
CA GLU A 53 -14.21 -11.36 0.79
C GLU A 53 -13.36 -12.52 0.23
N SER A 54 -13.06 -13.51 1.09
CA SER A 54 -12.37 -14.73 0.71
C SER A 54 -13.36 -15.68 0.05
N ILE A 55 -12.98 -16.23 -1.10
CA ILE A 55 -13.78 -17.15 -1.90
C ILE A 55 -12.95 -18.36 -2.32
N GLU A 56 -13.62 -19.50 -2.44
CA GLU A 56 -13.05 -20.71 -3.03
C GLU A 56 -13.45 -20.77 -4.51
N ILE A 57 -12.44 -20.87 -5.37
CA ILE A 57 -12.64 -21.15 -6.79
C ILE A 57 -12.87 -22.66 -6.93
N SER A 58 -14.05 -23.00 -7.44
CA SER A 58 -14.47 -24.39 -7.65
C SER A 58 -14.19 -24.90 -9.06
N GLU A 59 -14.11 -23.99 -10.04
CA GLU A 59 -13.88 -24.35 -11.45
C GLU A 59 -13.36 -23.13 -12.22
N ASN A 60 -12.38 -23.34 -13.10
CA ASN A 60 -12.01 -22.37 -14.14
C ASN A 60 -12.72 -22.76 -15.45
N THR A 61 -13.52 -21.86 -16.00
CA THR A 61 -14.31 -22.14 -17.21
C THR A 61 -13.48 -22.08 -18.49
N GLY A 62 -12.30 -21.45 -18.45
CA GLY A 62 -11.49 -21.11 -19.62
C GLY A 62 -12.06 -19.97 -20.48
N GLU A 63 -13.24 -19.44 -20.13
CA GLU A 63 -13.87 -18.33 -20.84
C GLU A 63 -13.18 -17.02 -20.50
N LYS A 64 -12.42 -16.49 -21.45
CA LYS A 64 -11.63 -15.28 -21.26
C LYS A 64 -12.48 -14.03 -21.35
N LEU A 65 -12.14 -13.04 -20.54
CA LEU A 65 -12.68 -11.71 -20.61
C LEU A 65 -11.54 -10.69 -20.50
N VAL A 66 -11.62 -9.67 -21.35
CA VAL A 66 -10.74 -8.50 -21.30
C VAL A 66 -11.62 -7.27 -21.21
N ILE A 67 -11.38 -6.45 -20.19
CA ILE A 67 -12.09 -5.20 -19.97
C ILE A 67 -11.11 -4.06 -19.82
N LEU A 68 -11.57 -2.86 -20.18
CA LEU A 68 -10.86 -1.62 -19.89
C LEU A 68 -11.45 -1.03 -18.62
N ASP A 69 -10.71 -1.10 -17.53
CA ASP A 69 -11.09 -0.51 -16.25
C ASP A 69 -10.18 0.68 -15.97
N ASN A 70 -10.76 1.88 -15.88
CA ASN A 70 -10.03 3.09 -15.53
C ASN A 70 -8.79 3.37 -16.41
N GLY A 71 -8.88 3.01 -17.70
CA GLY A 71 -7.80 3.16 -18.69
C GLY A 71 -6.76 2.04 -18.66
N LYS A 72 -6.89 1.06 -17.75
CA LYS A 72 -6.02 -0.12 -17.66
C LYS A 72 -6.75 -1.35 -18.19
N THR A 73 -6.06 -2.11 -19.05
CA THR A 73 -6.55 -3.41 -19.50
C THR A 73 -6.49 -4.40 -18.34
N VAL A 74 -7.62 -4.99 -17.99
CA VAL A 74 -7.73 -6.11 -17.05
C VAL A 74 -8.15 -7.34 -17.86
N SER A 75 -7.35 -8.39 -17.80
CA SER A 75 -7.57 -9.64 -18.51
C SER A 75 -7.66 -10.77 -17.51
N GLY A 76 -8.53 -11.74 -17.79
CA GLY A 76 -8.75 -12.89 -16.93
C GLY A 76 -9.71 -13.90 -17.55
N ASN A 77 -10.22 -14.82 -16.74
CA ASN A 77 -11.24 -15.79 -17.08
C ASN A 77 -12.46 -15.66 -16.15
N TRP A 78 -13.57 -16.20 -16.60
CA TRP A 78 -14.67 -16.51 -15.71
C TRP A 78 -14.35 -17.74 -14.88
N VAL A 79 -14.57 -17.64 -13.59
CA VAL A 79 -14.40 -18.74 -12.63
C VAL A 79 -15.69 -18.95 -11.86
N LYS A 80 -15.97 -20.20 -11.55
CA LYS A 80 -17.13 -20.57 -10.75
C LYS A 80 -16.75 -20.62 -9.29
N ILE A 81 -17.55 -19.96 -8.47
CA ILE A 81 -17.35 -19.89 -7.03
C ILE A 81 -18.44 -20.65 -6.29
N LYS A 82 -18.07 -21.18 -5.14
CA LYS A 82 -19.01 -21.78 -4.20
C LYS A 82 -18.65 -21.33 -2.78
N THR A 83 -19.52 -20.55 -2.17
CA THR A 83 -19.45 -20.20 -0.75
C THR A 83 -20.60 -20.86 0.00
N ARG A 84 -20.69 -20.69 1.32
CA ARG A 84 -21.81 -21.22 2.11
C ARG A 84 -23.17 -20.68 1.67
N THR A 85 -23.22 -19.45 1.14
CA THR A 85 -24.48 -18.74 0.87
C THR A 85 -24.61 -18.20 -0.55
N LYS A 86 -23.53 -18.23 -1.34
CA LYS A 86 -23.49 -17.68 -2.71
C LYS A 86 -22.84 -18.68 -3.67
N TYR A 87 -23.40 -18.79 -4.86
CA TYR A 87 -22.89 -19.60 -5.97
C TYR A 87 -23.04 -18.82 -7.27
N GLY A 88 -22.17 -19.09 -8.25
CA GLY A 88 -22.24 -18.47 -9.58
C GLY A 88 -20.87 -18.24 -10.18
N TYR A 89 -20.82 -17.38 -11.20
CA TYR A 89 -19.61 -17.04 -11.94
C TYR A 89 -19.14 -15.64 -11.61
N VAL A 90 -17.83 -15.48 -11.45
CA VAL A 90 -17.16 -14.19 -11.24
C VAL A 90 -15.97 -14.08 -12.19
N PHE A 91 -15.54 -12.85 -12.46
CA PHE A 91 -14.35 -12.59 -13.29
C PHE A 91 -13.09 -12.58 -12.43
N ASP A 92 -12.15 -13.48 -12.71
CA ASP A 92 -10.92 -13.67 -11.91
C ASP A 92 -9.92 -12.51 -12.03
N GLY A 93 -10.08 -11.62 -13.03
CA GLY A 93 -9.27 -10.42 -13.17
C GLY A 93 -9.41 -9.44 -12.00
N TYR A 94 -10.40 -9.65 -11.12
CA TYR A 94 -10.61 -8.95 -9.87
C TYR A 94 -10.44 -9.83 -8.62
N LEU A 95 -9.74 -10.96 -8.77
CA LEU A 95 -9.32 -11.82 -7.67
C LEU A 95 -7.81 -11.74 -7.49
N ALA A 96 -7.35 -11.86 -6.26
CA ALA A 96 -5.93 -11.96 -5.93
C ALA A 96 -5.71 -13.12 -4.96
N LYS A 97 -4.54 -13.77 -5.06
CA LYS A 97 -4.14 -14.84 -4.16
C LYS A 97 -3.97 -14.35 -2.72
N GLU A 98 -3.54 -13.11 -2.55
CA GLU A 98 -3.36 -12.46 -1.25
C GLU A 98 -4.05 -11.11 -1.25
N LEU A 99 -4.64 -10.76 -0.11
CA LEU A 99 -5.18 -9.42 0.10
C LEU A 99 -4.06 -8.51 0.58
N THR A 100 -3.71 -7.53 -0.24
CA THR A 100 -2.79 -6.47 0.18
C THR A 100 -3.52 -5.52 1.13
N LYS A 101 -2.87 -5.20 2.26
CA LYS A 101 -3.37 -4.18 3.17
C LYS A 101 -3.33 -2.82 2.45
N SER A 102 -4.35 -2.03 2.69
CA SER A 102 -4.48 -0.66 2.20
C SER A 102 -4.79 0.21 3.40
N ILE A 103 -4.32 1.44 3.35
CA ILE A 103 -4.73 2.46 4.31
C ILE A 103 -5.85 3.31 3.70
N GLU A 104 -6.69 3.87 4.55
CA GLU A 104 -7.82 4.74 4.18
C GLU A 104 -7.87 5.96 5.11
N ALA A 105 -7.35 7.11 4.69
CA ALA A 105 -7.46 8.34 5.46
C ALA A 105 -8.83 9.00 5.24
N ASP A 106 -9.65 9.04 6.28
CA ASP A 106 -10.97 9.67 6.26
C ASP A 106 -10.91 11.08 6.86
N PHE A 107 -11.09 12.09 6.01
CA PHE A 107 -11.34 13.47 6.38
C PHE A 107 -12.84 13.77 6.26
N LYS A 108 -13.37 14.76 7.00
CA LYS A 108 -14.78 15.18 6.89
C LYS A 108 -15.16 15.51 5.43
N GLY A 109 -15.85 14.58 4.77
CA GLY A 109 -16.26 14.72 3.37
C GLY A 109 -15.23 14.27 2.33
N LEU A 110 -14.06 13.74 2.70
CA LEU A 110 -13.12 13.12 1.74
C LEU A 110 -12.48 11.87 2.33
N SER A 111 -12.66 10.74 1.66
CA SER A 111 -11.97 9.50 1.99
C SER A 111 -10.92 9.20 0.92
N ILE A 112 -9.68 8.99 1.36
CA ILE A 112 -8.51 8.72 0.53
C ILE A 112 -7.99 7.32 0.86
N LYS A 113 -8.08 6.39 -0.09
CA LYS A 113 -7.52 5.04 0.04
C LYS A 113 -6.18 4.96 -0.70
N ILE A 114 -5.12 4.50 -0.03
CA ILE A 114 -3.84 4.19 -0.67
C ILE A 114 -3.70 2.67 -0.71
N LYS A 115 -3.66 2.13 -1.92
CA LYS A 115 -3.58 0.69 -2.17
C LYS A 115 -2.19 0.17 -1.90
N ASP A 116 -2.15 -1.08 -1.45
CA ASP A 116 -0.92 -1.86 -1.28
C ASP A 116 0.10 -1.19 -0.35
N LEU A 117 -0.37 -0.52 0.69
CA LEU A 117 0.45 0.12 1.71
C LEU A 117 0.10 -0.46 3.08
N LYS A 118 1.11 -1.08 3.69
CA LYS A 118 1.06 -1.63 5.03
C LYS A 118 1.43 -0.57 6.07
N SER A 119 0.77 -0.63 7.20
CA SER A 119 1.00 0.26 8.34
C SER A 119 1.00 -0.55 9.62
N THR A 120 1.82 -0.14 10.58
CA THR A 120 1.85 -0.72 11.93
C THR A 120 0.60 -0.36 12.74
N ASP A 121 -0.10 0.71 12.35
CA ASP A 121 -1.32 1.21 12.99
C ASP A 121 -2.59 0.56 12.39
N GLU A 122 -2.74 -0.76 12.54
CA GLU A 122 -3.89 -1.53 12.01
C GLU A 122 -5.28 -0.97 12.45
N PHE A 123 -5.33 -0.15 13.51
CA PHE A 123 -6.56 0.32 14.16
C PHE A 123 -6.79 1.83 14.18
N LYS A 124 -5.87 2.69 13.69
CA LYS A 124 -6.03 4.17 13.76
C LYS A 124 -6.46 4.84 12.47
N VAL A 125 -6.42 4.14 11.36
CA VAL A 125 -6.77 4.71 10.04
C VAL A 125 -8.28 4.97 9.88
N LYS A 126 -9.13 4.70 10.90
CA LYS A 126 -10.59 4.81 10.82
C LYS A 126 -11.27 5.95 11.60
N SER A 127 -10.55 6.90 12.21
CA SER A 127 -11.21 7.89 13.09
C SER A 127 -10.52 9.25 13.20
N PHE A 128 -10.30 9.94 12.08
CA PHE A 128 -9.81 11.34 12.10
C PHE A 128 -10.83 12.29 11.47
N PHE A 129 -12.06 12.27 11.97
CA PHE A 129 -13.14 13.09 11.42
C PHE A 129 -12.90 14.61 11.51
N ASP A 130 -11.98 15.10 12.36
CA ASP A 130 -11.77 16.54 12.58
C ASP A 130 -10.33 17.05 12.37
N ALA A 131 -9.38 16.21 11.96
CA ALA A 131 -8.00 16.67 11.74
C ALA A 131 -7.76 17.14 10.29
N ASP A 132 -6.92 18.17 10.12
CA ASP A 132 -6.38 18.55 8.81
C ASP A 132 -5.19 17.69 8.41
N THR A 133 -4.52 17.06 9.38
CA THR A 133 -3.37 16.18 9.18
C THR A 133 -3.63 14.81 9.79
N VAL A 134 -3.27 13.75 9.07
CA VAL A 134 -3.22 12.37 9.57
C VAL A 134 -1.80 11.85 9.42
N SER A 135 -1.25 11.28 10.50
CA SER A 135 0.05 10.59 10.45
C SER A 135 -0.17 9.08 10.39
N VAL A 136 0.65 8.41 9.57
CA VAL A 136 0.62 6.97 9.33
C VAL A 136 2.02 6.41 9.53
N ASP A 137 2.18 5.52 10.50
CA ASP A 137 3.41 4.76 10.68
C ASP A 137 3.47 3.61 9.66
N VAL A 138 4.44 3.64 8.75
CA VAL A 138 4.58 2.66 7.66
C VAL A 138 5.24 1.38 8.20
N GLU A 139 4.80 0.21 7.73
CA GLU A 139 5.41 -1.07 8.10
C GLU A 139 6.82 -1.19 7.52
N LEU A 140 7.74 -1.82 8.26
CA LEU A 140 9.12 -2.02 7.82
C LEU A 140 9.18 -2.71 6.44
N GLY A 141 9.91 -2.10 5.50
CA GLY A 141 10.08 -2.60 4.14
C GLY A 141 8.96 -2.22 3.16
N ASP A 142 7.98 -1.41 3.58
CA ASP A 142 7.00 -0.80 2.67
C ASP A 142 7.24 0.72 2.50
N SER A 143 6.61 1.33 1.51
CA SER A 143 6.73 2.76 1.23
C SER A 143 5.47 3.28 0.50
N PRO A 144 5.01 4.51 0.77
CA PRO A 144 3.92 5.12 0.01
C PRO A 144 4.30 5.45 -1.45
N GLU A 145 5.57 5.32 -1.85
CA GLU A 145 6.06 5.66 -3.19
C GLU A 145 5.48 4.76 -4.30
N GLY A 146 5.08 5.36 -5.41
CA GLY A 146 4.59 4.66 -6.60
C GLY A 146 3.30 3.86 -6.42
N LYS A 147 2.59 4.03 -5.30
CA LYS A 147 1.31 3.40 -4.95
C LYS A 147 0.14 4.10 -5.64
N THR A 148 -1.00 3.41 -5.65
CA THR A 148 -2.25 3.95 -6.21
C THR A 148 -3.07 4.60 -5.10
N LEU A 149 -3.46 5.85 -5.32
CA LEU A 149 -4.29 6.64 -4.41
C LEU A 149 -5.68 6.83 -5.03
N LEU A 150 -6.74 6.56 -4.26
CA LEU A 150 -8.14 6.60 -4.67
C LEU A 150 -8.94 7.55 -3.79
N LEU A 151 -9.67 8.48 -4.41
CA LEU A 151 -10.63 9.36 -3.75
C LEU A 151 -12.03 8.76 -3.87
N LYS A 152 -12.66 8.41 -2.75
CA LYS A 152 -13.99 7.78 -2.75
C LYS A 152 -15.14 8.80 -2.84
N ASN A 153 -15.03 9.98 -2.24
CA ASN A 153 -16.03 11.04 -2.43
C ASN A 153 -15.72 11.81 -3.73
N LYS A 154 -16.75 12.15 -4.51
CA LYS A 154 -16.63 12.89 -5.79
C LYS A 154 -17.30 14.27 -5.77
N ASN A 155 -17.82 14.69 -4.61
CA ASN A 155 -18.49 15.98 -4.44
C ASN A 155 -17.46 17.11 -4.23
N TYR A 156 -16.54 17.26 -5.17
CA TYR A 156 -15.57 18.36 -5.22
C TYR A 156 -15.55 18.96 -6.63
N LYS A 157 -15.27 20.26 -6.72
CA LYS A 157 -15.09 20.96 -7.99
C LYS A 157 -13.73 20.63 -8.61
N ARG A 158 -12.68 20.62 -7.78
CA ARG A 158 -11.30 20.30 -8.20
C ARG A 158 -10.52 19.69 -7.04
N VAL A 159 -9.57 18.82 -7.37
CA VAL A 159 -8.56 18.31 -6.45
C VAL A 159 -7.19 18.49 -7.06
N SER A 160 -6.23 18.93 -6.26
CA SER A 160 -4.81 18.93 -6.58
C SER A 160 -4.06 18.23 -5.46
N ILE A 161 -3.16 17.31 -5.82
CA ILE A 161 -2.39 16.53 -4.86
C ILE A 161 -0.92 16.78 -5.12
N PHE A 162 -0.16 17.01 -4.07
CA PHE A 162 1.28 17.22 -4.12
C PHE A 162 1.98 16.24 -3.18
N GLN A 163 3.18 15.80 -3.54
CA GLN A 163 4.03 14.95 -2.72
C GLN A 163 5.33 15.67 -2.40
N GLN A 164 5.79 15.50 -1.16
CA GLN A 164 7.08 15.96 -0.68
C GLN A 164 7.69 14.85 0.16
N PHE A 165 9.01 14.75 0.19
CA PHE A 165 9.72 13.90 1.15
C PHE A 165 10.64 14.73 2.05
N GLU A 166 10.91 14.16 3.22
CA GLU A 166 11.84 14.65 4.22
C GLU A 166 12.90 13.59 4.45
N ASN A 167 14.16 13.99 4.40
CA ASN A 167 15.28 13.14 4.79
C ASN A 167 15.85 13.60 6.13
N SER A 168 16.23 12.64 6.96
CA SER A 168 16.87 12.85 8.26
C SER A 168 18.18 12.08 8.35
N ILE A 169 19.02 12.48 9.32
CA ILE A 169 20.25 11.76 9.64
C ILE A 169 19.97 10.65 10.66
N SER A 170 20.58 9.51 10.44
CA SER A 170 20.67 8.41 11.41
C SER A 170 22.12 8.01 11.62
N ILE A 171 22.46 7.71 12.88
CA ILE A 171 23.76 7.15 13.26
C ILE A 171 23.56 5.66 13.50
N THR A 172 24.26 4.81 12.76
CA THR A 172 24.06 3.36 12.82
C THR A 172 25.25 2.66 13.49
N ASN A 173 24.99 1.54 14.17
CA ASN A 173 26.04 0.74 14.79
C ASN A 173 25.65 -0.74 14.81
N GLU A 174 25.74 -1.43 13.66
CA GLU A 174 25.49 -2.88 13.53
C GLU A 174 24.26 -3.38 14.34
N GLY A 175 23.08 -2.84 14.03
CA GLY A 175 21.81 -3.16 14.67
C GLY A 175 21.17 -1.93 15.32
N PRO A 176 21.66 -1.46 16.47
CA PRO A 176 21.21 -0.19 17.05
C PRO A 176 21.41 1.00 16.11
N HIS A 177 20.48 1.95 16.16
CA HIS A 177 20.58 3.23 15.48
C HIS A 177 20.03 4.37 16.37
N CYS A 178 20.49 5.59 16.10
CA CYS A 178 19.90 6.82 16.64
C CYS A 178 19.45 7.71 15.49
N ASP A 179 18.15 7.97 15.40
CA ASP A 179 17.55 8.75 14.30
C ASP A 179 17.26 10.17 14.78
N LEU A 180 17.81 11.16 14.06
CA LEU A 180 17.64 12.58 14.35
C LEU A 180 16.40 13.13 13.61
N THR A 181 15.23 12.55 13.86
CA THR A 181 13.96 12.88 13.17
C THR A 181 13.31 14.19 13.63
N GLU A 182 13.86 14.84 14.65
CA GLU A 182 13.43 16.15 15.18
C GLU A 182 14.52 17.22 15.05
N TRP A 183 15.63 16.92 14.35
CA TRP A 183 16.72 17.86 14.14
C TRP A 183 17.05 17.95 12.65
N LYS A 184 16.91 19.17 12.11
CA LYS A 184 17.30 19.59 10.76
C LYS A 184 17.01 18.58 9.66
N HIS A 185 16.18 18.96 8.70
CA HIS A 185 15.84 18.05 7.61
C HIS A 185 16.18 18.65 6.26
N TYR A 186 16.33 17.77 5.27
CA TYR A 186 16.12 18.17 3.89
C TYR A 186 14.67 17.93 3.52
N TYR A 187 14.01 18.95 2.99
CA TYR A 187 12.68 18.85 2.39
C TYR A 187 12.82 18.98 0.88
N SER A 188 12.23 18.05 0.13
CA SER A 188 12.09 18.22 -1.31
C SER A 188 11.13 19.37 -1.64
N ASN A 189 11.05 19.77 -2.91
CA ASN A 189 9.93 20.61 -3.34
C ASN A 189 8.61 19.81 -3.27
N TRP A 190 7.49 20.52 -3.17
CA TRP A 190 6.17 19.93 -3.39
C TRP A 190 5.98 19.69 -4.89
N GLU A 191 5.91 18.43 -5.28
CA GLU A 191 5.72 18.05 -6.67
C GLU A 191 4.29 17.57 -6.92
N PRO A 192 3.62 18.01 -8.00
CA PRO A 192 2.25 17.61 -8.27
C PRO A 192 2.19 16.11 -8.63
N ILE A 193 1.18 15.42 -8.12
CA ILE A 193 0.88 14.04 -8.49
C ILE A 193 -0.09 14.03 -9.68
N GLU A 194 0.27 13.26 -10.71
CA GLU A 194 -0.57 13.07 -11.88
C GLU A 194 -1.82 12.25 -11.58
N GLN A 195 -2.94 12.74 -12.12
CA GLN A 195 -4.19 12.00 -12.15
C GLN A 195 -4.13 10.97 -13.28
N ILE A 196 -4.32 9.68 -12.95
CA ILE A 196 -4.43 8.63 -13.96
C ILE A 196 -5.82 8.68 -14.61
N ASN A 197 -6.86 8.84 -13.78
CA ASN A 197 -8.26 8.97 -14.18
C ASN A 197 -9.05 9.62 -13.03
N ARG A 198 -10.33 9.92 -13.24
CA ARG A 198 -11.13 10.67 -12.26
C ARG A 198 -11.12 10.01 -10.87
N GLY A 199 -10.47 10.68 -9.92
CA GLY A 199 -10.35 10.23 -8.54
C GLY A 199 -9.24 9.21 -8.27
N THR A 200 -8.43 8.87 -9.27
CA THR A 200 -7.29 7.94 -9.15
C THR A 200 -5.99 8.64 -9.49
N TYR A 201 -5.00 8.46 -8.63
CA TYR A 201 -3.70 9.12 -8.69
C TYR A 201 -2.59 8.10 -8.43
N LYS A 202 -1.37 8.43 -8.85
CA LYS A 202 -0.18 7.61 -8.59
C LYS A 202 0.85 8.42 -7.84
N THR A 203 1.22 7.98 -6.64
CA THR A 203 2.26 8.66 -5.86
C THR A 203 3.61 8.63 -6.59
N LEU A 204 4.45 9.62 -6.32
CA LEU A 204 5.76 9.75 -6.93
C LEU A 204 6.70 8.66 -6.40
N LYS A 205 7.74 8.38 -7.18
CA LYS A 205 8.87 7.54 -6.77
C LYS A 205 10.13 8.38 -6.79
N TYR A 206 11.00 8.12 -5.83
CA TYR A 206 12.30 8.74 -5.72
C TYR A 206 13.40 7.73 -6.02
N ASN A 207 14.62 8.24 -6.16
CA ASN A 207 15.80 7.42 -6.41
C ASN A 207 16.82 7.57 -5.26
N GLU A 208 17.94 6.83 -5.36
CA GLU A 208 19.00 6.84 -4.35
C GLU A 208 19.62 8.23 -4.12
N GLU A 209 19.74 9.05 -5.16
CA GLU A 209 20.23 10.42 -5.03
C GLU A 209 19.25 11.27 -4.22
N ASP A 210 17.95 11.10 -4.44
CA ASP A 210 16.91 11.80 -3.70
C ASP A 210 16.90 11.40 -2.22
N TRP A 211 16.96 10.10 -1.91
CA TRP A 211 16.92 9.56 -0.55
C TRP A 211 18.12 9.96 0.31
N THR A 212 19.24 10.37 -0.31
CA THR A 212 20.48 10.72 0.40
C THR A 212 20.75 12.22 0.44
N LYS A 213 19.86 13.06 -0.13
CA LYS A 213 19.97 14.53 -0.06
C LYS A 213 19.82 15.02 1.36
N PHE A 214 20.70 15.95 1.74
CA PHE A 214 20.62 16.63 3.03
C PHE A 214 21.07 18.08 2.90
N ILE A 215 20.64 18.93 3.83
CA ILE A 215 21.13 20.31 3.92
C ILE A 215 22.59 20.33 4.37
N ASN A 216 23.33 21.39 4.02
CA ASN A 216 24.71 21.51 4.48
C ASN A 216 24.75 21.79 5.99
N VAL A 217 25.44 20.93 6.74
CA VAL A 217 25.63 21.04 8.19
C VAL A 217 27.09 20.81 8.56
N SER A 218 27.54 21.41 9.66
CA SER A 218 28.90 21.19 10.15
C SER A 218 28.98 19.93 11.01
N MET A 219 30.14 19.26 10.99
CA MET A 219 30.38 18.10 11.85
C MET A 219 30.39 18.44 13.35
N GLU A 220 30.73 19.67 13.71
CA GLU A 220 30.69 20.13 15.10
C GLU A 220 29.24 20.23 15.59
N GLU A 221 28.37 20.84 14.78
CA GLU A 221 26.95 20.97 15.09
C GLU A 221 26.27 19.60 15.17
N LEU A 222 26.54 18.71 14.21
CA LEU A 222 26.01 17.34 14.23
C LEU A 222 26.47 16.57 15.48
N LYS A 223 27.75 16.66 15.84
CA LYS A 223 28.28 15.99 17.05
C LYS A 223 27.65 16.53 18.33
N GLN A 224 27.34 17.83 18.38
CA GLN A 224 26.66 18.43 19.51
C GLN A 224 25.22 17.91 19.62
N GLU A 225 24.46 17.86 18.52
CA GLU A 225 23.12 17.30 18.54
C GLU A 225 23.12 15.83 18.97
N ILE A 226 24.04 15.03 18.43
CA ILE A 226 24.16 13.62 18.80
C ILE A 226 24.51 13.47 20.28
N LEU A 227 25.35 14.35 20.83
CA LEU A 227 25.66 14.35 22.26
C LEU A 227 24.41 14.63 23.10
N ASP A 228 23.61 15.62 22.69
CA ASP A 228 22.46 16.09 23.44
C ASP A 228 21.26 15.13 23.36
N TYR A 229 21.01 14.56 22.17
CA TYR A 229 19.87 13.68 21.90
C TYR A 229 20.18 12.19 22.08
N CYS A 230 21.25 11.70 21.44
CA CYS A 230 21.60 10.27 21.47
C CYS A 230 22.49 9.91 22.67
N GLY A 231 23.30 10.86 23.15
CA GLY A 231 24.27 10.68 24.23
C GLY A 231 25.71 10.47 23.78
N SER A 232 26.63 10.61 24.74
CA SER A 232 28.08 10.65 24.47
C SER A 232 28.68 9.40 23.83
N ASP A 233 28.03 8.23 23.99
CA ASP A 233 28.50 6.98 23.40
C ASP A 233 28.37 7.01 21.87
N TRP A 234 27.29 7.60 21.34
CA TRP A 234 27.08 7.76 19.91
C TRP A 234 28.15 8.63 19.25
N VAL A 235 28.59 9.68 19.94
CA VAL A 235 29.67 10.56 19.46
C VAL A 235 30.99 9.79 19.28
N LYS A 236 31.25 8.77 20.09
CA LYS A 236 32.49 7.96 20.01
C LYS A 236 32.58 7.15 18.72
N HIS A 237 31.46 6.86 18.06
CA HIS A 237 31.44 6.14 16.78
C HIS A 237 31.84 7.05 15.60
N LEU A 238 31.84 8.37 15.77
CA LEU A 238 32.11 9.37 14.73
C LEU A 238 33.58 9.82 14.66
N LYS A 239 34.52 9.03 15.20
CA LYS A 239 35.94 9.42 15.29
C LYS A 239 36.56 9.69 13.91
N ASP A 240 36.24 8.83 12.95
CA ASP A 240 36.84 8.87 11.61
C ASP A 240 35.97 9.61 10.57
N ALA A 241 34.73 9.93 10.93
CA ALA A 241 33.79 10.63 10.06
C ALA A 241 34.16 12.11 9.91
N LYS A 242 34.34 12.54 8.65
CA LYS A 242 34.71 13.92 8.26
C LYS A 242 33.54 14.68 7.65
N SER A 243 32.51 13.97 7.20
CA SER A 243 31.30 14.49 6.59
C SER A 243 30.12 13.59 6.90
N ILE A 244 28.91 14.10 6.62
CA ILE A 244 27.66 13.34 6.77
C ILE A 244 27.52 12.15 5.80
N LYS A 245 28.47 12.01 4.86
CA LYS A 245 28.53 10.89 3.91
C LYS A 245 29.40 9.74 4.41
N ASP A 246 30.14 9.96 5.50
CA ASP A 246 31.04 8.96 6.05
C ASP A 246 30.29 8.08 7.05
N TYR A 247 30.51 6.77 6.98
CA TYR A 247 30.05 5.83 8.01
C TYR A 247 30.57 6.25 9.40
N PRO A 248 29.76 6.18 10.48
CA PRO A 248 28.43 5.56 10.61
C PRO A 248 27.23 6.49 10.32
N ILE A 249 27.44 7.63 9.69
CA ILE A 249 26.34 8.55 9.37
C ILE A 249 25.63 8.05 8.12
N SER A 250 24.30 8.02 8.20
CA SER A 250 23.44 7.73 7.06
C SER A 250 22.38 8.83 6.94
N VAL A 251 21.98 9.12 5.71
CA VAL A 251 20.85 9.98 5.38
C VAL A 251 19.83 9.12 4.67
N SER A 252 18.58 9.17 5.13
CA SER A 252 17.48 8.45 4.50
C SER A 252 16.17 9.20 4.67
N THR A 253 15.17 8.82 3.88
CA THR A 253 13.81 9.36 3.99
C THR A 253 13.21 9.01 5.34
N SER A 254 12.91 10.02 6.16
CA SER A 254 12.22 9.89 7.44
C SER A 254 10.71 10.02 7.30
N ARG A 255 10.26 10.91 6.40
CA ARG A 255 8.84 11.16 6.17
C ARG A 255 8.54 11.39 4.70
N ILE A 256 7.34 10.99 4.29
CA ILE A 256 6.74 11.38 3.01
C ILE A 256 5.41 12.05 3.31
N PHE A 257 5.09 13.12 2.59
CA PHE A 257 3.87 13.89 2.78
C PHE A 257 3.05 13.91 1.51
N LEU A 258 1.73 13.82 1.68
CA LEU A 258 0.76 14.15 0.65
C LEU A 258 -0.04 15.35 1.10
N LYS A 259 0.00 16.42 0.29
CA LYS A 259 -0.84 17.60 0.46
C LYS A 259 -1.97 17.54 -0.55
N ILE A 260 -3.20 17.56 -0.06
CA ILE A 260 -4.42 17.48 -0.85
C ILE A 260 -5.16 18.81 -0.74
N LEU A 261 -5.26 19.53 -1.85
CA LEU A 261 -6.05 20.74 -1.97
C LEU A 261 -7.38 20.41 -2.64
N ILE A 262 -8.48 20.64 -1.94
CA ILE A 262 -9.83 20.38 -2.41
C ILE A 262 -10.52 21.73 -2.62
N THR A 263 -11.02 21.97 -3.82
CA THR A 263 -11.93 23.08 -4.10
C THR A 263 -13.36 22.59 -4.07
N ASP A 264 -14.20 23.16 -3.21
CA ASP A 264 -15.63 22.82 -3.11
C ASP A 264 -16.47 23.56 -4.18
N SER A 265 -17.80 23.43 -4.10
CA SER A 265 -18.73 24.08 -5.02
C SER A 265 -18.81 25.61 -4.87
N GLU A 266 -18.39 26.14 -3.72
CA GLU A 266 -18.38 27.57 -3.37
C GLU A 266 -17.01 28.20 -3.60
N ASP A 267 -16.08 27.48 -4.22
CA ASP A 267 -14.68 27.87 -4.44
C ASP A 267 -13.84 28.01 -3.16
N ASN A 268 -14.30 27.46 -2.03
CA ASN A 268 -13.46 27.36 -0.83
C ASN A 268 -12.37 26.28 -1.05
N ILE A 269 -11.16 26.57 -0.57
CA ILE A 269 -10.03 25.64 -0.64
C ILE A 269 -9.81 25.05 0.74
N ILE A 270 -9.86 23.72 0.82
CA ILE A 270 -9.54 22.93 2.00
C ILE A 270 -8.22 22.23 1.76
N GLU A 271 -7.27 22.41 2.67
CA GLU A 271 -5.99 21.68 2.67
C GLU A 271 -6.06 20.52 3.66
N LYS A 272 -5.67 19.33 3.19
CA LYS A 272 -5.49 18.13 4.02
C LYS A 272 -4.10 17.57 3.81
N VAL A 273 -3.49 17.01 4.85
CA VAL A 273 -2.16 16.42 4.80
C VAL A 273 -2.20 14.99 5.31
N ILE A 274 -1.53 14.10 4.59
CA ILE A 274 -1.18 12.76 5.10
C ILE A 274 0.33 12.72 5.26
N GLU A 275 0.80 12.50 6.48
CA GLU A 275 2.21 12.26 6.82
C GLU A 275 2.45 10.76 6.93
N PHE A 276 3.42 10.25 6.18
CA PHE A 276 3.91 8.88 6.29
C PHE A 276 5.23 8.91 7.04
N ARG A 277 5.29 8.26 8.20
CA ARG A 277 6.53 8.07 8.95
C ARG A 277 7.18 6.78 8.49
N ILE A 278 8.38 6.92 7.92
CA ILE A 278 9.13 5.80 7.35
C ILE A 278 10.06 5.26 8.44
N PRO A 279 10.03 3.95 8.73
CA PRO A 279 11.01 3.35 9.63
C PRO A 279 12.43 3.61 9.14
N MET A 280 13.24 4.22 10.00
CA MET A 280 14.66 4.47 9.75
C MET A 280 15.51 3.42 10.48
N GLY A 281 16.77 3.29 10.05
CA GLY A 281 17.70 2.29 10.56
C GLY A 281 17.55 0.93 9.87
N CYS A 282 18.61 0.50 9.17
CA CYS A 282 18.78 -0.83 8.60
C CYS A 282 20.18 -1.34 8.94
#